data_AF-A0A3M1L6F8-F1
#
_entry.id   AF-A0A3M1L6F8-F1
#
_cell.length_a   1.000
_cell.length_b   1.000
_cell.length_c   1.000
_cell.angle_alpha   90.00
_cell.angle_beta   90.00
_cell.angle_gamma   90.00
#
_symmetry.space_group_name_H-M   'P 1'
#
loop_
_entity.id
_entity.type
_entity.pdbx_description
1 polymer ?
#
loop_
_entity_poly.entity_id
_entity_poly.type
_entity_poly.pdbx_seq_one_letter_code
_entity_poly.pdbx_strand_id
1 'polypeptide(L)'
;MSLSTTQTQRRRSRHLLRQPDALILGTVILSTALVTVLVYTTATMGVSWAYALRYLYLLPIILAAAFWGVGAGMATALATVSLFTPLLAPLLDREGFSSQAIEMLTSIVLFNVLAYVVGQLAGVQRRQKELYRTLDTLGAAFSRELDLDELLELILDRVMPLLSATAAEVLLYDERERRLRLMASRGLPPELVQRARERPPDRETLADWILRRNQPFLHNDLPSDSRYRWTVDRSSGFIHTMLAVPLRRGREPFGLLCVYNKVQGGFEQEDLDLLEA
;
A
#
# COMPACT_ATOMS: atom_id res chain seq x y z
N MET A 1 -31.67 31.95 -16.31
CA MET A 1 -32.52 30.81 -15.91
C MET A 1 -31.90 29.55 -16.50
N SER A 2 -30.78 29.06 -15.94
CA SER A 2 -30.02 27.94 -16.53
C SER A 2 -29.00 27.29 -15.56
N LEU A 3 -29.25 27.32 -14.24
CA LEU A 3 -28.31 26.77 -13.23
C LEU A 3 -28.84 25.55 -12.45
N SER A 4 -30.01 25.01 -12.82
CA SER A 4 -30.66 23.94 -12.05
C SER A 4 -30.45 22.51 -12.59
N THR A 5 -29.85 22.33 -13.77
CA THR A 5 -29.80 21.01 -14.43
C THR A 5 -28.56 20.17 -14.07
N THR A 6 -27.48 20.79 -13.57
CA THR A 6 -26.19 20.11 -13.37
C THR A 6 -26.07 19.39 -12.02
N GLN A 7 -26.90 19.73 -11.02
CA GLN A 7 -26.85 19.09 -9.69
C GLN A 7 -27.61 17.75 -9.64
N THR A 8 -28.61 17.55 -10.48
CA THR A 8 -29.45 16.35 -10.45
C THR A 8 -28.75 15.12 -11.05
N GLN A 9 -27.76 15.33 -11.92
CA GLN A 9 -27.00 14.24 -12.55
C GLN A 9 -25.88 13.69 -11.63
N ARG A 10 -25.35 14.52 -10.71
CA ARG A 10 -24.33 14.10 -9.72
C ARG A 10 -24.89 13.24 -8.57
N ARG A 11 -26.21 13.24 -8.33
CA ARG A 11 -26.84 12.39 -7.29
C ARG A 11 -27.17 10.98 -7.77
N ARG A 12 -27.41 10.77 -9.07
CA ARG A 12 -27.73 9.43 -9.61
C ARG A 12 -26.51 8.51 -9.80
N SER A 13 -25.31 9.05 -9.96
CA SER A 13 -24.08 8.26 -10.11
C SER A 13 -23.50 7.71 -8.79
N ARG A 14 -24.04 8.11 -7.63
CA ARG A 14 -23.63 7.56 -6.32
C ARG A 14 -24.28 6.22 -5.96
N HIS A 15 -25.28 5.77 -6.74
CA HIS A 15 -26.03 4.55 -6.42
C HIS A 15 -25.46 3.26 -7.01
N LEU A 16 -24.51 3.32 -7.94
CA LEU A 16 -24.03 2.15 -8.68
C LEU A 16 -22.71 1.54 -8.16
N LEU A 17 -22.07 2.14 -7.15
CA LEU A 17 -20.80 1.65 -6.59
C LEU A 17 -20.95 0.92 -5.24
N ARG A 18 -22.19 0.64 -4.78
CA ARG A 18 -22.47 0.05 -3.45
C ARG A 18 -23.06 -1.36 -3.48
N GLN A 19 -23.21 -1.97 -4.67
CA GLN A 19 -23.84 -3.27 -4.84
C GLN A 19 -23.02 -4.51 -4.44
N PRO A 20 -21.67 -4.57 -4.54
CA PRO A 20 -20.95 -5.82 -4.25
C PRO A 20 -21.00 -6.20 -2.76
N ASP A 21 -20.93 -5.22 -1.86
CA ASP A 21 -20.85 -5.48 -0.41
C ASP A 21 -22.13 -6.12 0.15
N ALA A 22 -23.31 -5.73 -0.34
CA ALA A 22 -24.58 -6.27 0.14
C ALA A 22 -24.79 -7.74 -0.26
N LEU A 23 -24.38 -8.12 -1.47
CA LEU A 23 -24.47 -9.51 -1.95
C LEU A 23 -23.50 -10.42 -1.21
N ILE A 24 -22.28 -9.95 -0.97
CA ILE A 24 -21.28 -10.70 -0.22
C ILE A 24 -21.74 -10.86 1.23
N LEU A 25 -22.33 -9.82 1.83
CA LEU A 25 -22.84 -9.89 3.21
C LEU A 25 -23.97 -10.91 3.31
N GLY A 26 -24.90 -10.88 2.36
CA GLY A 26 -25.95 -11.89 2.23
C GLY A 26 -25.38 -13.31 2.09
N THR A 27 -24.29 -13.48 1.35
CA THR A 27 -23.61 -14.78 1.17
C THR A 27 -22.93 -15.26 2.46
N VAL A 28 -22.28 -14.38 3.22
CA VAL A 28 -21.71 -14.72 4.55
C VAL A 28 -22.80 -15.17 5.50
N ILE A 29 -23.90 -14.41 5.58
CA ILE A 29 -25.01 -14.73 6.48
C ILE A 29 -25.67 -16.06 6.07
N LEU A 30 -25.97 -16.23 4.78
CA LEU A 30 -26.60 -17.44 4.26
C LEU A 30 -25.73 -18.68 4.46
N SER A 31 -24.44 -18.59 4.15
CA SER A 31 -23.50 -19.71 4.34
C SER A 31 -23.31 -20.04 5.82
N THR A 32 -23.22 -19.03 6.70
CA THR A 32 -23.15 -19.25 8.16
C THR A 32 -24.42 -19.94 8.66
N ALA A 33 -25.60 -19.48 8.24
CA ALA A 33 -26.87 -20.09 8.63
C ALA A 33 -27.02 -21.52 8.09
N LEU A 34 -26.68 -21.75 6.82
CA LEU A 34 -26.75 -23.06 6.18
C LEU A 34 -25.84 -24.08 6.86
N VAL A 35 -24.58 -23.69 7.11
CA VAL A 35 -23.63 -24.56 7.82
C VAL A 35 -24.11 -24.84 9.24
N THR A 36 -24.70 -23.84 9.92
CA THR A 36 -25.27 -24.03 11.26
C THR A 36 -26.42 -25.02 11.28
N VAL A 37 -27.37 -24.91 10.35
CA VAL A 37 -28.47 -25.86 10.22
C VAL A 37 -27.97 -27.26 9.90
N LEU A 38 -26.98 -27.38 9.01
CA LEU A 38 -26.40 -28.66 8.61
C LEU A 38 -25.67 -29.34 9.78
N VAL A 39 -24.87 -28.59 10.54
CA VAL A 39 -24.16 -29.11 11.73
C VAL A 39 -25.15 -29.51 12.82
N TYR A 40 -26.22 -28.73 13.04
CA TYR A 40 -27.21 -29.04 14.07
C TYR A 40 -28.06 -30.27 13.74
N THR A 41 -28.49 -30.40 12.48
CA THR A 41 -29.28 -31.56 12.03
C THR A 41 -28.46 -32.86 12.05
N THR A 42 -27.21 -32.82 11.60
CA THR A 42 -26.31 -33.99 11.63
C THR A 42 -25.88 -34.38 13.04
N ALA A 43 -25.70 -33.40 13.94
CA ALA A 43 -25.42 -33.66 15.35
C ALA A 43 -26.62 -34.31 16.08
N THR A 44 -27.85 -33.85 15.82
CA THR A 44 -29.05 -34.42 16.44
C THR A 44 -29.40 -35.82 15.90
N MET A 45 -29.00 -36.13 14.66
CA MET A 45 -29.14 -37.46 14.05
C MET A 45 -28.06 -38.47 14.49
N GLY A 46 -27.08 -38.07 15.32
CA GLY A 46 -26.04 -38.98 15.83
C GLY A 46 -25.05 -39.46 14.78
N VAL A 47 -24.84 -38.66 13.73
CA VAL A 47 -23.99 -39.04 12.60
C VAL A 47 -22.51 -38.88 12.96
N SER A 48 -21.73 -39.95 12.80
CA SER A 48 -20.31 -40.03 13.21
C SER A 48 -19.37 -39.03 12.51
N TRP A 49 -19.73 -38.51 11.33
CA TRP A 49 -18.94 -37.51 10.59
C TRP A 49 -19.43 -36.06 10.77
N ALA A 50 -20.37 -35.81 11.69
CA ALA A 50 -20.88 -34.46 11.98
C ALA A 50 -19.77 -33.47 12.40
N TYR A 51 -18.65 -33.97 12.93
CA TYR A 51 -17.49 -33.19 13.32
C TYR A 51 -16.77 -32.57 12.12
N ALA A 52 -16.64 -33.30 11.01
CA ALA A 52 -15.97 -32.81 9.81
C ALA A 52 -16.72 -31.64 9.14
N LEU A 53 -18.05 -31.59 9.30
CA LEU A 53 -18.89 -30.51 8.77
C LEU A 53 -18.60 -29.15 9.41
N ARG A 54 -17.98 -29.12 10.60
CA ARG A 54 -17.61 -27.87 11.28
C ARG A 54 -16.56 -27.08 10.52
N TYR A 55 -15.70 -27.73 9.75
CA TYR A 55 -14.72 -27.05 8.91
C TYR A 55 -15.36 -26.23 7.77
N LEU A 56 -16.65 -26.46 7.46
CA LEU A 56 -17.38 -25.60 6.52
C LEU A 56 -17.56 -24.17 7.04
N TYR A 57 -17.47 -23.95 8.36
CA TYR A 57 -17.48 -22.59 8.92
C TYR A 57 -16.25 -21.76 8.55
N LEU A 58 -15.19 -22.39 8.05
CA LEU A 58 -14.07 -21.64 7.50
C LEU A 58 -14.50 -20.81 6.29
N LEU A 59 -15.51 -21.25 5.52
CA LEU A 59 -15.97 -20.55 4.32
C LEU A 59 -16.49 -19.13 4.61
N PRO A 60 -17.51 -18.91 5.49
CA PRO A 60 -17.97 -17.56 5.81
C PRO A 60 -16.90 -16.71 6.50
N ILE A 61 -16.02 -17.31 7.30
CA ILE A 61 -14.93 -16.60 7.99
C ILE A 61 -13.89 -16.09 7.00
N ILE A 62 -13.44 -16.95 6.07
CA ILE A 62 -12.52 -16.58 5.00
C ILE A 62 -13.15 -15.49 4.13
N LEU A 63 -14.43 -15.64 3.77
CA LEU A 63 -15.14 -14.66 2.94
C LEU A 63 -15.21 -13.30 3.66
N ALA A 64 -15.62 -13.27 4.93
CA ALA A 64 -15.68 -12.03 5.72
C ALA A 64 -14.29 -11.38 5.89
N ALA A 65 -13.27 -12.17 6.20
CA ALA A 65 -11.89 -11.71 6.35
C ALA A 65 -11.31 -11.16 5.04
N ALA A 66 -11.58 -11.84 3.91
CA ALA A 66 -11.11 -11.43 2.60
C ALA A 66 -11.76 -10.13 2.11
N PHE A 67 -13.05 -9.92 2.40
CA PHE A 67 -13.84 -8.79 1.89
C PHE A 67 -13.97 -7.59 2.84
N TRP A 68 -13.77 -7.75 4.14
CA TRP A 68 -13.79 -6.63 5.07
C TRP A 68 -12.62 -6.61 6.07
N GLY A 69 -11.63 -7.48 5.89
CA GLY A 69 -10.40 -7.50 6.69
C GLY A 69 -10.56 -8.20 8.04
N VAL A 70 -9.52 -8.06 8.86
CA VAL A 70 -9.36 -8.80 10.13
C VAL A 70 -10.56 -8.64 11.06
N GLY A 71 -11.06 -7.41 11.22
CA GLY A 71 -12.16 -7.13 12.15
C GLY A 71 -13.45 -7.88 11.80
N ALA A 72 -13.81 -7.94 10.51
CA ALA A 72 -15.00 -8.67 10.07
C ALA A 72 -14.80 -10.18 10.15
N GLY A 73 -13.63 -10.69 9.75
CA GLY A 73 -13.29 -12.11 9.89
C GLY A 73 -13.40 -12.58 11.35
N MET A 74 -12.85 -11.81 12.29
CA MET A 74 -12.92 -12.11 13.73
C MET A 74 -14.35 -12.05 14.24
N ALA A 75 -15.14 -11.03 13.85
CA ALA A 75 -16.55 -10.95 14.24
C ALA A 75 -17.36 -12.17 13.77
N THR A 76 -17.15 -12.62 12.53
CA THR A 76 -17.78 -13.83 11.99
C THR A 76 -17.30 -15.09 12.72
N ALA A 77 -16.02 -15.21 13.06
CA ALA A 77 -15.50 -16.33 13.83
C ALA A 77 -16.12 -16.38 15.23
N LEU A 78 -16.20 -15.25 15.94
CA LEU A 78 -16.83 -15.16 17.26
C LEU A 78 -18.33 -15.48 17.21
N ALA A 79 -19.05 -14.96 16.21
CA ALA A 79 -20.47 -15.27 16.00
C ALA A 79 -20.70 -16.76 15.74
N THR A 80 -19.83 -17.38 14.94
CA THR A 80 -19.86 -18.81 14.67
C THR A 80 -19.62 -19.63 15.94
N VAL A 81 -18.61 -19.27 16.74
CA VAL A 81 -18.34 -19.92 18.02
C VAL A 81 -19.56 -19.79 18.93
N SER A 82 -20.18 -18.61 18.99
CA SER A 82 -21.36 -18.34 19.83
C SER A 82 -22.60 -19.15 19.41
N LEU A 83 -22.83 -19.30 18.11
CA LEU A 83 -23.91 -20.13 17.55
C LEU A 83 -23.71 -21.63 17.82
N PHE A 84 -22.45 -22.03 17.98
CA PHE A 84 -22.08 -23.42 18.26
C PHE A 84 -22.11 -23.74 19.77
N THR A 85 -21.94 -22.75 20.65
CA THR A 85 -21.92 -22.92 22.12
C THR A 85 -23.12 -23.66 22.74
N PRO A 86 -24.38 -23.47 22.30
CA PRO A 86 -25.52 -24.20 22.85
C PRO A 86 -25.49 -25.70 22.53
N LEU A 87 -24.82 -26.08 21.44
CA LEU A 87 -24.60 -27.48 21.05
C LEU A 87 -23.42 -28.09 21.86
N LEU A 88 -22.50 -27.25 22.32
CA LEU A 88 -21.31 -27.61 23.11
C LEU A 88 -21.63 -27.91 24.58
N ALA A 89 -22.49 -27.11 25.22
CA ALA A 89 -22.71 -27.16 26.67
C ALA A 89 -23.15 -28.56 27.19
N PRO A 90 -24.08 -29.28 26.54
CA PRO A 90 -24.52 -30.59 27.04
C PRO A 90 -23.48 -31.70 26.84
N LEU A 91 -22.56 -31.55 25.88
CA LEU A 91 -21.52 -32.54 25.58
C LEU A 91 -20.36 -32.45 26.58
N LEU A 92 -19.96 -31.22 26.93
CA LEU A 92 -18.94 -30.96 27.96
C LEU A 92 -19.39 -31.42 29.36
N ASP A 93 -20.66 -31.19 29.71
CA ASP A 93 -21.21 -31.61 31.01
C ASP A 93 -21.35 -33.14 31.15
N ARG A 94 -21.50 -33.87 30.03
CA ARG A 94 -21.72 -35.33 30.04
C ARG A 94 -20.45 -36.15 29.94
N GLU A 95 -19.45 -35.71 29.16
CA GLU A 95 -18.24 -36.51 28.87
C GLU A 95 -16.95 -35.95 29.48
N GLY A 96 -16.96 -34.76 30.10
CA GLY A 96 -15.76 -34.12 30.62
C GLY A 96 -14.74 -33.76 29.51
N PHE A 97 -13.45 -33.65 29.87
CA PHE A 97 -12.37 -33.43 28.89
C PHE A 97 -12.06 -34.70 28.08
N SER A 98 -13.02 -35.12 27.25
CA SER A 98 -12.80 -36.19 26.27
C SER A 98 -12.03 -35.66 25.04
N SER A 99 -11.59 -36.55 24.15
CA SER A 99 -10.95 -36.17 22.87
C SER A 99 -11.80 -35.19 22.05
N GLN A 100 -13.12 -35.25 22.21
CA GLN A 100 -14.06 -34.34 21.54
C GLN A 100 -13.94 -32.89 22.05
N ALA A 101 -13.70 -32.69 23.34
CA ALA A 101 -13.50 -31.36 23.92
C ALA A 101 -12.21 -30.70 23.39
N ILE A 102 -11.16 -31.49 23.18
CA ILE A 102 -9.88 -31.01 22.65
C ILE A 102 -10.03 -30.58 21.17
N GLU A 103 -10.71 -31.38 20.35
CA GLU A 103 -11.00 -31.02 18.95
C GLU A 103 -11.83 -29.72 18.84
N MET A 104 -12.73 -29.49 19.79
CA MET A 104 -13.56 -28.29 19.86
C MET A 104 -12.73 -27.04 20.22
N LEU A 105 -11.89 -27.12 21.25
CA LEU A 105 -10.98 -26.03 21.61
C LEU A 105 -10.02 -25.71 20.46
N THR A 106 -9.53 -26.74 19.77
CA THR A 106 -8.68 -26.61 18.58
C THR A 106 -9.39 -25.86 17.46
N SER A 107 -10.69 -26.10 17.26
CA SER A 107 -11.49 -25.42 16.23
C SER A 107 -11.67 -23.93 16.52
N ILE A 108 -11.87 -23.54 17.78
CA ILE A 108 -11.96 -22.13 18.19
C ILE A 108 -10.65 -21.40 17.86
N VAL A 109 -9.51 -21.99 18.23
CA VAL A 109 -8.19 -21.44 17.92
C VAL A 109 -8.00 -21.34 16.41
N LEU A 110 -8.32 -22.40 15.66
CA LEU A 110 -8.20 -22.46 14.21
C LEU A 110 -9.00 -21.34 13.51
N PHE A 111 -10.26 -21.11 13.91
CA PHE A 111 -11.13 -20.10 13.31
C PHE A 111 -10.60 -18.69 13.51
N ASN A 112 -10.13 -18.38 14.73
CA ASN A 112 -9.59 -17.06 15.06
C ASN A 112 -8.24 -16.81 14.37
N VAL A 113 -7.34 -17.80 14.37
CA VAL A 113 -6.05 -17.71 13.67
C VAL A 113 -6.26 -17.53 12.18
N LEU A 114 -7.16 -18.30 11.56
CA LEU A 114 -7.44 -18.19 10.14
C LEU A 114 -8.07 -16.83 9.79
N ALA A 115 -9.04 -16.36 10.58
CA ALA A 115 -9.63 -15.03 10.41
C ALA A 115 -8.57 -13.92 10.40
N TYR A 116 -7.60 -14.01 11.33
CA TYR A 116 -6.49 -13.06 11.42
C TYR A 116 -5.57 -13.14 10.21
N VAL A 117 -5.08 -14.34 9.87
CA VAL A 117 -4.14 -14.54 8.75
C VAL A 117 -4.75 -14.10 7.43
N VAL A 118 -5.97 -14.55 7.13
CA VAL A 118 -6.67 -14.19 5.89
C VAL A 118 -6.96 -12.69 5.85
N GLY A 119 -7.40 -12.11 6.97
CA GLY A 119 -7.66 -10.68 7.06
C GLY A 119 -6.41 -9.83 6.85
N GLN A 120 -5.26 -10.27 7.38
CA GLN A 120 -3.96 -9.63 7.16
C GLN A 120 -3.52 -9.75 5.70
N LEU A 121 -3.57 -10.96 5.11
CA LEU A 121 -3.23 -11.17 3.71
C LEU A 121 -4.10 -10.33 2.77
N ALA A 122 -5.41 -10.28 3.02
CA ALA A 122 -6.34 -9.46 2.25
C ALA A 122 -6.04 -7.96 2.41
N GLY A 123 -5.60 -7.52 3.60
CA GLY A 123 -5.11 -6.17 3.83
C GLY A 123 -3.87 -5.84 3.00
N VAL A 124 -2.89 -6.75 2.96
CA VAL A 124 -1.68 -6.61 2.13
C VAL A 124 -2.02 -6.56 0.64
N GLN A 125 -2.89 -7.44 0.14
CA GLN A 125 -3.31 -7.44 -1.26
C GLN A 125 -4.10 -6.19 -1.65
N ARG A 126 -4.93 -5.65 -0.75
CA ARG A 126 -5.63 -4.37 -1.00
C ARG A 126 -4.66 -3.22 -1.15
N ARG A 127 -3.64 -3.14 -0.30
CA ARG A 127 -2.61 -2.11 -0.39
C ARG A 127 -1.87 -2.19 -1.72
N GLN A 128 -1.49 -3.39 -2.16
CA GLN A 128 -0.90 -3.56 -3.49
C GLN A 128 -1.85 -3.16 -4.62
N LYS A 129 -3.13 -3.54 -4.55
CA LYS A 129 -4.12 -3.19 -5.58
C LYS A 129 -4.44 -1.69 -5.61
N GLU A 130 -4.47 -1.04 -4.46
CA GLU A 130 -4.61 0.42 -4.34
C GLU A 130 -3.39 1.14 -4.89
N LEU A 131 -2.18 0.62 -4.63
CA LEU A 131 -0.96 1.11 -5.23
C LEU A 131 -1.01 0.97 -6.77
N TYR A 132 -1.33 -0.21 -7.30
CA TYR A 132 -1.48 -0.42 -8.73
C TYR A 132 -2.57 0.46 -9.36
N ARG A 133 -3.72 0.61 -8.72
CA ARG A 133 -4.77 1.53 -9.21
C ARG A 133 -4.32 2.97 -9.18
N THR A 134 -3.58 3.37 -8.15
CA THR A 134 -2.98 4.70 -8.10
C THR A 134 -2.02 4.86 -9.27
N LEU A 135 -1.08 3.93 -9.45
CA LEU A 135 -0.16 3.91 -10.59
C LEU A 135 -0.87 3.89 -11.95
N ASP A 136 -2.01 3.21 -12.08
CA ASP A 136 -2.83 3.13 -13.30
C ASP A 136 -3.68 4.39 -13.52
N THR A 137 -4.13 5.06 -12.46
CA THR A 137 -4.83 6.35 -12.54
C THR A 137 -3.84 7.47 -12.90
N LEU A 138 -2.63 7.40 -12.33
CA LEU A 138 -1.49 8.20 -12.77
C LEU A 138 -1.17 7.84 -14.22
N GLY A 139 -1.18 6.53 -14.54
CA GLY A 139 -1.16 5.88 -15.86
C GLY A 139 -2.09 6.50 -16.91
N ALA A 140 -3.33 6.77 -16.52
CA ALA A 140 -4.37 7.29 -17.37
C ALA A 140 -4.39 8.83 -17.42
N ALA A 141 -3.83 9.51 -16.42
CA ALA A 141 -3.62 10.95 -16.41
C ALA A 141 -2.50 11.40 -17.38
N PHE A 142 -1.65 10.47 -17.85
CA PHE A 142 -0.52 10.73 -18.77
C PHE A 142 -0.89 11.19 -20.21
N SER A 143 -2.11 11.64 -20.50
CA SER A 143 -2.48 12.08 -21.86
C SER A 143 -2.35 13.59 -22.11
N ARG A 144 -1.84 14.40 -21.16
CA ARG A 144 -1.53 15.81 -21.41
C ARG A 144 -0.25 16.26 -20.72
N GLU A 145 0.56 17.00 -21.46
CA GLU A 145 1.86 17.56 -21.07
C GLU A 145 1.80 18.50 -19.83
N LEU A 146 0.59 18.86 -19.37
CA LEU A 146 0.32 19.65 -18.17
C LEU A 146 0.13 18.80 -16.88
N ASP A 147 -0.11 17.49 -16.98
CA ASP A 147 -0.38 16.62 -15.82
C ASP A 147 0.90 15.96 -15.25
N LEU A 148 2.03 16.02 -15.97
CA LEU A 148 3.28 15.38 -15.57
C LEU A 148 3.92 16.05 -14.34
N ASP A 149 3.90 17.38 -14.28
CA ASP A 149 4.49 18.13 -13.16
C ASP A 149 3.71 17.85 -11.86
N GLU A 150 2.38 17.88 -11.91
CA GLU A 150 1.51 17.57 -10.76
C GLU A 150 1.69 16.12 -10.28
N LEU A 151 1.86 15.18 -11.22
CA LEU A 151 2.14 13.78 -10.91
C LEU A 151 3.47 13.62 -10.18
N LEU A 152 4.54 14.21 -10.71
CA LEU A 152 5.87 14.10 -10.11
C LEU A 152 5.88 14.74 -8.73
N GLU A 153 5.17 15.85 -8.54
CA GLU A 153 4.94 16.45 -7.23
C GLU A 153 4.20 15.51 -6.27
N LEU A 154 3.15 14.83 -6.72
CA LEU A 154 2.43 13.86 -5.89
C LEU A 154 3.31 12.66 -5.51
N ILE A 155 4.19 12.21 -6.40
CA ILE A 155 5.17 11.16 -6.11
C ILE A 155 6.10 11.62 -4.99
N LEU A 156 6.63 12.85 -5.05
CA LEU A 156 7.48 13.40 -4.00
C LEU A 156 6.76 13.48 -2.65
N ASP A 157 5.50 13.89 -2.63
CA ASP A 157 4.66 13.96 -1.42
C ASP A 157 4.46 12.57 -0.76
N ARG A 158 4.60 11.48 -1.53
CA ARG A 158 4.52 10.10 -1.02
C ARG A 158 5.88 9.52 -0.63
N VAL A 159 6.92 9.80 -1.40
CA VAL A 159 8.28 9.27 -1.16
C VAL A 159 8.91 9.90 0.09
N MET A 160 8.74 11.21 0.30
CA MET A 160 9.40 11.91 1.41
C MET A 160 9.02 11.35 2.80
N PRO A 161 7.73 11.10 3.14
CA PRO A 161 7.37 10.49 4.41
C PRO A 161 7.87 9.05 4.56
N LEU A 162 7.85 8.26 3.47
CA LEU A 162 8.31 6.87 3.49
C LEU A 162 9.78 6.77 3.85
N LEU A 163 10.61 7.65 3.27
CA LEU A 163 12.04 7.70 3.51
C LEU A 163 12.43 8.60 4.68
N SER A 164 11.47 9.22 5.40
CA SER A 164 11.75 10.16 6.49
C SER A 164 12.75 11.26 6.08
N ALA A 165 12.50 11.90 4.94
CA ALA A 165 13.35 12.94 4.36
C ALA A 165 12.64 14.31 4.38
N THR A 166 13.43 15.39 4.44
CA THR A 166 12.89 16.76 4.54
C THR A 166 12.81 17.49 3.20
N ALA A 167 13.52 17.03 2.16
CA ALA A 167 13.40 17.56 0.81
C ALA A 167 13.64 16.49 -0.26
N ALA A 168 13.12 16.71 -1.46
CA ALA A 168 13.31 15.83 -2.61
C ALA A 168 13.06 16.58 -3.94
N GLU A 169 13.58 16.04 -5.03
CA GLU A 169 13.36 16.57 -6.38
C GLU A 169 13.41 15.49 -7.46
N VAL A 170 12.80 15.79 -8.61
CA VAL A 170 12.88 14.99 -9.84
C VAL A 170 13.53 15.81 -10.94
N LEU A 171 14.57 15.26 -11.53
CA LEU A 171 15.30 15.82 -12.66
C LEU A 171 15.13 14.92 -13.87
N LEU A 172 14.72 15.47 -15.03
CA LEU A 172 14.65 14.73 -16.29
C LEU A 172 15.67 15.26 -17.28
N TYR A 173 16.29 14.38 -18.06
CA TYR A 173 17.25 14.77 -19.07
C TYR A 173 16.52 15.26 -20.32
N ASP A 174 16.76 16.53 -20.68
CA ASP A 174 16.27 17.13 -21.91
C ASP A 174 17.34 16.96 -22.99
N GLU A 175 17.08 16.09 -23.97
CA GLU A 175 18.02 15.83 -25.07
C GLU A 175 18.25 17.06 -25.96
N ARG A 176 17.26 17.95 -26.09
CA ARG A 176 17.36 19.15 -26.95
C ARG A 176 18.28 20.17 -26.31
N GLU A 177 18.10 20.40 -25.02
CA GLU A 177 18.91 21.34 -24.24
C GLU A 177 20.19 20.71 -23.67
N ARG A 178 20.34 19.38 -23.83
CA ARG A 178 21.46 18.54 -23.35
C ARG A 178 21.74 18.71 -21.86
N ARG A 179 20.69 18.92 -21.05
CA ARG A 179 20.80 19.19 -19.61
C ARG A 179 19.67 18.51 -18.83
N LEU A 180 19.94 18.19 -17.57
CA LEU A 180 18.90 17.88 -16.60
C LEU A 180 18.05 19.13 -16.29
N ARG A 181 16.72 18.98 -16.41
CA ARG A 181 15.71 19.98 -16.05
C ARG A 181 14.99 19.56 -14.77
N LEU A 182 14.78 20.51 -13.87
CA LEU A 182 13.96 20.32 -12.68
C LEU A 182 12.48 20.27 -13.07
N MET A 183 11.87 19.11 -12.82
CA MET A 183 10.44 18.88 -13.13
C MET A 183 9.57 19.06 -11.89
N ALA A 184 10.01 18.56 -10.73
CA ALA A 184 9.30 18.69 -9.47
C ALA A 184 10.27 18.81 -8.30
N SER A 185 9.86 19.53 -7.25
CA SER A 185 10.62 19.65 -6.00
C SER A 185 9.70 19.84 -4.80
N ARG A 186 10.12 19.31 -3.65
CA ARG A 186 9.46 19.48 -2.35
C ARG A 186 10.49 19.73 -1.26
N GLY A 187 10.18 20.61 -0.32
CA GLY A 187 11.04 20.95 0.82
C GLY A 187 12.31 21.74 0.49
N LEU A 188 12.66 21.94 -0.78
CA LEU A 188 13.80 22.76 -1.18
C LEU A 188 13.52 24.26 -0.98
N PRO A 189 14.50 25.04 -0.48
CA PRO A 189 14.42 26.49 -0.44
C PRO A 189 14.17 27.09 -1.83
N PRO A 190 13.35 28.15 -1.96
CA PRO A 190 13.02 28.76 -3.26
C PRO A 190 14.25 29.18 -4.07
N GLU A 191 15.30 29.62 -3.40
CA GLU A 191 16.57 30.02 -4.01
C GLU A 191 17.31 28.85 -4.67
N LEU A 192 17.23 27.64 -4.10
CA LEU A 192 17.81 26.44 -4.70
C LEU A 192 17.00 25.98 -5.91
N VAL A 193 15.67 26.02 -5.80
CA VAL A 193 14.76 25.72 -6.91
C VAL A 193 15.03 26.64 -8.10
N GLN A 194 15.18 27.95 -7.85
CA GLN A 194 15.47 28.90 -8.91
C GLN A 194 16.82 28.62 -9.58
N ARG A 195 17.89 28.41 -8.79
CA ARG A 195 19.21 28.08 -9.32
C ARG A 195 19.23 26.76 -10.11
N ALA A 196 18.43 25.78 -9.71
CA ALA A 196 18.30 24.52 -10.44
C ALA A 196 17.61 24.73 -11.81
N ARG A 197 16.61 25.62 -11.89
CA ARG A 197 15.91 25.95 -13.15
C ARG A 197 16.77 26.76 -14.13
N GLU A 198 17.50 27.75 -13.61
CA GLU A 198 18.35 28.67 -14.39
C GLU A 198 19.70 28.07 -14.79
N ARG A 199 19.91 26.77 -14.56
CA ARG A 199 21.19 26.11 -14.76
C ARG A 199 21.70 26.18 -16.22
N PRO A 200 22.94 26.65 -16.45
CA PRO A 200 23.60 26.58 -17.75
C PRO A 200 23.89 25.13 -18.19
N PRO A 201 23.73 24.79 -19.49
CA PRO A 201 23.90 23.43 -20.00
C PRO A 201 25.36 22.94 -20.02
N ASP A 202 26.34 23.84 -19.95
CA ASP A 202 27.77 23.58 -20.10
C ASP A 202 28.50 23.23 -18.79
N ARG A 203 27.80 23.26 -17.65
CA ARG A 203 28.39 23.00 -16.33
C ARG A 203 27.99 21.63 -15.79
N GLU A 204 28.96 20.74 -15.67
CA GLU A 204 28.79 19.41 -15.05
C GLU A 204 28.43 19.52 -13.56
N THR A 205 27.36 18.82 -13.16
CA THR A 205 26.89 18.73 -11.77
C THR A 205 27.04 17.32 -11.22
N LEU A 206 26.90 17.19 -9.89
CA LEU A 206 26.77 15.87 -9.24
C LEU A 206 25.62 15.06 -9.86
N ALA A 207 24.49 15.70 -10.15
CA ALA A 207 23.36 15.05 -10.81
C ALA A 207 23.75 14.51 -12.21
N ASP A 208 24.43 15.30 -13.03
CA ASP A 208 24.88 14.80 -14.35
C ASP A 208 25.86 13.63 -14.22
N TRP A 209 26.71 13.64 -13.19
CA TRP A 209 27.65 12.56 -12.89
C TRP A 209 26.93 11.27 -12.50
N ILE A 210 25.92 11.36 -11.61
CA ILE A 210 25.10 10.21 -11.20
C ILE A 210 24.35 9.63 -12.40
N LEU A 211 23.73 10.50 -13.21
CA LEU A 211 23.00 10.10 -14.41
C LEU A 211 23.91 9.33 -15.38
N ARG A 212 25.10 9.86 -15.70
CA ARG A 212 26.07 9.21 -16.60
C ARG A 212 26.55 7.86 -16.08
N ARG A 213 26.77 7.76 -14.77
CA ARG A 213 27.22 6.50 -14.16
C ARG A 213 26.10 5.47 -14.11
N ASN A 214 24.85 5.91 -14.18
CA ASN A 214 23.65 5.06 -14.14
C ASN A 214 23.63 4.13 -12.92
N GLN A 215 24.15 4.62 -11.79
CA GLN A 215 24.21 3.91 -10.51
C GLN A 215 23.59 4.79 -9.43
N PRO A 216 22.90 4.21 -8.44
CA PRO A 216 22.45 4.95 -7.28
C PRO A 216 23.61 5.62 -6.56
N PHE A 217 23.31 6.74 -5.92
CA PHE A 217 24.25 7.50 -5.11
C PHE A 217 23.67 7.72 -3.73
N LEU A 218 24.35 7.23 -2.71
CA LEU A 218 23.98 7.39 -1.30
C LEU A 218 25.18 8.01 -0.58
N HIS A 219 24.96 9.16 0.06
CA HIS A 219 25.99 9.84 0.84
C HIS A 219 25.39 10.52 2.08
N ASN A 220 25.92 10.18 3.26
CA ASN A 220 25.42 10.65 4.56
C ASN A 220 26.20 11.84 5.14
N ASP A 221 27.23 12.30 4.45
CA ASP A 221 27.93 13.54 4.76
C ASP A 221 28.32 14.24 3.45
N LEU A 222 27.31 14.70 2.71
CA LEU A 222 27.52 15.26 1.39
C LEU A 222 28.58 16.41 1.38
N PRO A 223 28.63 17.33 2.36
CA PRO A 223 29.64 18.38 2.39
C PRO A 223 31.10 17.91 2.40
N SER A 224 31.41 16.72 2.91
CA SER A 224 32.77 16.15 2.86
C SER A 224 33.11 15.46 1.54
N ASP A 225 32.12 15.18 0.69
CA ASP A 225 32.35 14.62 -0.64
C ASP A 225 32.94 15.69 -1.58
N SER A 226 34.08 15.38 -2.20
CA SER A 226 34.72 16.28 -3.19
C SER A 226 33.78 16.73 -4.33
N ARG A 227 32.77 15.91 -4.67
CA ARG A 227 31.77 16.16 -5.72
C ARG A 227 30.65 17.09 -5.25
N TYR A 228 30.55 17.38 -3.95
CA TYR A 228 29.64 18.42 -3.43
C TYR A 228 29.92 19.79 -4.04
N ARG A 229 31.16 20.03 -4.47
CA ARG A 229 31.55 21.27 -5.17
C ARG A 229 30.80 21.47 -6.50
N TRP A 230 30.19 20.41 -7.02
CA TRP A 230 29.42 20.36 -8.26
C TRP A 230 27.90 20.43 -8.02
N THR A 231 27.43 20.59 -6.77
CA THR A 231 26.01 20.79 -6.48
C THR A 231 25.62 22.27 -6.60
N VAL A 232 24.35 22.50 -6.89
CA VAL A 232 23.75 23.85 -6.94
C VAL A 232 23.64 24.46 -5.53
N ASP A 233 23.64 23.61 -4.51
CA ASP A 233 23.50 23.94 -3.09
C ASP A 233 24.81 24.34 -2.39
N ARG A 234 25.97 24.25 -3.07
CA ARG A 234 27.29 24.45 -2.47
C ARG A 234 27.42 25.69 -1.56
N SER A 235 26.73 26.78 -1.87
CA SER A 235 26.80 28.03 -1.11
C SER A 235 25.83 28.13 0.08
N SER A 236 24.77 27.33 0.08
CA SER A 236 23.70 27.41 1.10
C SER A 236 23.90 26.39 2.22
N GLY A 237 24.53 25.25 1.91
CA GLY A 237 24.79 24.21 2.91
C GLY A 237 23.53 23.53 3.41
N PHE A 238 22.43 23.62 2.65
CA PHE A 238 21.14 23.07 3.04
C PHE A 238 21.12 21.54 2.99
N ILE A 239 21.83 20.93 2.04
CA ILE A 239 21.85 19.50 1.78
C ILE A 239 23.04 18.86 2.52
N HIS A 240 22.73 18.04 3.51
CA HIS A 240 23.69 17.30 4.34
C HIS A 240 23.77 15.82 3.98
N THR A 241 22.63 15.21 3.69
CA THR A 241 22.52 13.80 3.27
C THR A 241 21.77 13.72 1.95
N MET A 242 22.15 12.77 1.10
CA MET A 242 21.57 12.59 -0.23
C MET A 242 21.46 11.11 -0.58
N LEU A 243 20.30 10.73 -1.09
CA LEU A 243 20.03 9.49 -1.79
C LEU A 243 19.47 9.83 -3.17
N ALA A 244 20.09 9.34 -4.23
CA ALA A 244 19.64 9.60 -5.59
C ALA A 244 19.67 8.31 -6.42
N VAL A 245 18.58 8.07 -7.16
CA VAL A 245 18.42 6.90 -8.02
C VAL A 245 18.16 7.32 -9.47
N PRO A 246 18.81 6.67 -10.46
CA PRO A 246 18.49 6.86 -11.87
C PRO A 246 17.09 6.33 -12.23
N LEU A 247 16.30 7.18 -12.88
CA LEU A 247 15.05 6.80 -13.51
C LEU A 247 15.36 6.20 -14.88
N ARG A 248 14.97 4.94 -15.11
CA ARG A 248 15.42 4.16 -16.26
C ARG A 248 14.26 3.69 -17.15
N ARG A 249 14.50 3.70 -18.45
CA ARG A 249 13.68 2.98 -19.44
C ARG A 249 14.50 1.77 -19.91
N GLY A 250 14.19 0.60 -19.37
CA GLY A 250 15.05 -0.57 -19.52
C GLY A 250 16.42 -0.31 -18.87
N ARG A 251 17.49 -0.25 -19.67
CA ARG A 251 18.86 0.02 -19.17
C ARG A 251 19.27 1.50 -19.28
N GLU A 252 18.50 2.32 -19.98
CA GLU A 252 18.87 3.70 -20.30
C GLU A 252 18.31 4.67 -19.25
N PRO A 253 19.16 5.46 -18.57
CA PRO A 253 18.69 6.47 -17.62
C PRO A 253 18.19 7.71 -18.36
N PHE A 254 16.99 8.17 -18.03
CA PHE A 254 16.39 9.38 -18.60
C PHE A 254 16.18 10.49 -17.54
N GLY A 255 16.50 10.23 -16.28
CA GLY A 255 16.34 11.19 -15.20
C GLY A 255 16.86 10.69 -13.86
N LEU A 256 16.61 11.45 -12.81
CA LEU A 256 16.97 11.17 -11.43
C LEU A 256 15.81 11.50 -10.50
N LEU A 257 15.63 10.66 -9.49
CA LEU A 257 14.90 11.01 -8.28
C LEU A 257 15.92 11.19 -7.17
N CYS A 258 15.94 12.38 -6.56
CA CYS A 258 16.86 12.75 -5.50
C CYS A 258 16.08 13.05 -4.23
N VAL A 259 16.57 12.53 -3.11
CA VAL A 259 15.98 12.69 -1.78
C VAL A 259 17.07 13.17 -0.84
N TYR A 260 16.74 14.14 0.00
CA TYR A 260 17.71 14.91 0.78
C TYR A 260 17.34 14.95 2.26
N ASN A 261 18.36 15.09 3.09
CA ASN A 261 18.23 15.44 4.50
C ASN A 261 17.29 14.51 5.26
N LYS A 262 17.72 13.25 5.43
CA LYS A 262 17.14 12.28 6.35
C LYS A 262 16.97 12.92 7.74
N VAL A 263 15.79 12.77 8.34
CA VAL A 263 15.42 13.40 9.62
C VAL A 263 16.21 12.83 10.80
N GLN A 264 16.53 11.53 10.77
CA GLN A 264 17.32 10.86 11.80
C GLN A 264 18.40 9.99 11.16
N GLY A 265 19.64 10.13 11.63
CA GLY A 265 20.77 9.38 11.08
C GLY A 265 21.08 9.75 9.64
N GLY A 266 21.36 8.74 8.82
CA GLY A 266 21.59 8.86 7.38
C GLY A 266 20.68 7.93 6.59
N PHE A 267 20.74 8.01 5.27
CA PHE A 267 20.12 7.01 4.42
C PHE A 267 20.85 5.68 4.55
N GLU A 268 20.10 4.59 4.59
CA GLU A 268 20.61 3.22 4.69
C GLU A 268 20.34 2.43 3.41
N GLN A 269 20.88 1.22 3.31
CA GLN A 269 20.65 0.35 2.16
C GLN A 269 19.15 0.03 1.98
N GLU A 270 18.42 -0.11 3.09
CA GLU A 270 16.97 -0.34 3.07
C GLU A 270 16.21 0.83 2.43
N ASP A 271 16.67 2.08 2.63
CA ASP A 271 16.09 3.25 1.97
C ASP A 271 16.33 3.23 0.46
N LEU A 272 17.52 2.78 0.04
CA LEU A 272 17.85 2.59 -1.38
C LEU A 272 16.98 1.49 -1.99
N ASP A 273 16.86 0.35 -1.33
CA ASP A 273 16.06 -0.78 -1.79
C ASP A 273 14.58 -0.40 -1.91
N LEU A 274 14.05 0.40 -0.97
CA LEU A 274 12.68 0.95 -1.04
C LEU A 274 12.46 1.89 -2.23
N LEU A 275 13.51 2.58 -2.67
CA LEU A 275 13.43 3.55 -3.76
C LEU A 275 13.65 2.91 -5.15
N GLU A 276 14.32 1.76 -5.21
CA GLU A 276 14.50 0.95 -6.43
C GLU A 276 13.43 -0.13 -6.65
N ALA A 277 12.63 -0.45 -5.62
CA ALA A 277 11.54 -1.45 -5.66
C ALA A 277 10.32 -1.01 -6.50
#